data_AF-A0A2V7G4I4-F1
#
_entry.id   AF-A0A2V7G4I4-F1
#
_cell.length_a   1.000
_cell.length_b   1.000
_cell.length_c   1.000
_cell.angle_alpha   90.00
_cell.angle_beta   90.00
_cell.angle_gamma   90.00
#
_symmetry.space_group_name_H-M   'P 1'
#
loop_
_entity.id
_entity.type
_entity.pdbx_description
1 polymer ?
#
loop_
_entity_poly.entity_id
_entity_poly.type
_entity_poly.pdbx_seq_one_letter_code
_entity_poly.pdbx_strand_id
1 'polypeptide(L)'
;MWHEHEVTYAVAAPVAAFGSLRDAYREIHQRLAAALRALGADATLAPDRLPRPSTAVHRWHACFAAPSGGEVLVHGRKVIGSAQVRQGGALLQHGSILLDGSQEILTAVSRKPQAASDGATTLSAALGRPVTFDEVADAIVATWGDDATFTALHRPPPPSTARFSDPAWTWRR
;
A
#
# COMPACT_ATOMS: atom_id res chain seq x y z
N MET A 1 9.98 0.51 -5.37
CA MET A 1 9.55 0.44 -3.96
C MET A 1 10.66 -0.29 -3.22
N TRP A 2 10.98 0.13 -2.00
CA TRP A 2 11.95 -0.56 -1.13
C TRP A 2 11.20 -1.16 0.04
N HIS A 3 11.46 -2.43 0.34
CA HIS A 3 10.77 -3.22 1.36
C HIS A 3 11.78 -3.60 2.44
N GLU A 4 11.59 -3.09 3.66
CA GLU A 4 12.48 -3.35 4.80
C GLU A 4 11.72 -3.23 6.14
N HIS A 5 11.32 -2.02 6.51
CA HIS A 5 10.59 -1.72 7.75
C HIS A 5 9.12 -1.42 7.46
N GLU A 6 8.35 -2.44 7.11
CA GLU A 6 6.97 -2.29 6.63
C GLU A 6 6.07 -3.48 6.94
N VAL A 7 4.76 -3.23 6.87
CA VAL A 7 3.73 -4.27 6.77
C VAL A 7 3.29 -4.37 5.31
N THR A 8 3.44 -5.56 4.71
CA THR A 8 2.81 -5.85 3.42
C THR A 8 1.42 -6.44 3.64
N TYR A 9 0.46 -6.03 2.82
CA TYR A 9 -0.92 -6.51 2.89
C TYR A 9 -1.42 -6.90 1.49
N ALA A 10 -2.42 -7.78 1.46
CA ALA A 10 -3.16 -8.09 0.25
C ALA A 10 -4.63 -8.36 0.57
N VAL A 11 -5.52 -7.86 -0.27
CA VAL A 11 -6.96 -8.13 -0.28
C VAL A 11 -7.30 -8.75 -1.64
N ALA A 12 -7.79 -9.99 -1.60
CA ALA A 12 -8.28 -10.71 -2.77
C ALA A 12 -9.76 -10.99 -2.61
N ALA A 13 -10.55 -10.69 -3.63
CA ALA A 13 -12.01 -10.86 -3.58
C ALA A 13 -12.62 -11.02 -4.98
N PRO A 14 -13.82 -11.59 -5.10
CA PRO A 14 -14.62 -11.46 -6.31
C PRO A 14 -14.86 -9.99 -6.65
N VAL A 15 -14.83 -9.64 -7.94
CA VAL A 15 -15.08 -8.26 -8.40
C VAL A 15 -16.44 -7.74 -7.93
N ALA A 16 -17.44 -8.62 -7.85
CA ALA A 16 -18.79 -8.28 -7.40
C ALA A 16 -18.86 -7.80 -5.94
N ALA A 17 -17.88 -8.13 -5.10
CA ALA A 17 -17.87 -7.75 -3.68
C ALA A 17 -17.67 -6.24 -3.46
N PHE A 18 -16.98 -5.56 -4.39
CA PHE A 18 -16.54 -4.17 -4.20
C PHE A 18 -16.97 -3.23 -5.35
N GLY A 19 -17.82 -3.67 -6.28
CA GLY A 19 -18.30 -2.82 -7.37
C GLY A 19 -17.20 -2.38 -8.36
N SER A 20 -17.01 -1.08 -8.57
CA SER A 20 -16.01 -0.57 -9.52
C SER A 20 -14.57 -0.61 -8.96
N LEU A 21 -13.57 -0.46 -9.83
CA LEU A 21 -12.15 -0.48 -9.43
C LEU A 21 -11.85 0.64 -8.42
N ARG A 22 -12.43 1.82 -8.66
CA ARG A 22 -12.33 2.97 -7.76
C ARG A 22 -13.03 2.72 -6.43
N ASP A 23 -14.21 2.10 -6.44
CA ASP A 23 -14.97 1.82 -5.21
C ASP A 23 -14.20 0.84 -4.34
N ALA A 24 -13.71 -0.26 -4.92
CA ALA A 24 -12.85 -1.22 -4.24
C ALA A 24 -11.60 -0.58 -3.64
N TYR A 25 -10.92 0.24 -4.45
CA TYR A 25 -9.73 0.94 -3.97
C TYR A 25 -10.04 1.84 -2.78
N ARG A 26 -11.11 2.62 -2.87
CA ARG A 26 -11.54 3.53 -1.80
C ARG A 26 -11.94 2.77 -0.54
N GLU A 27 -12.77 1.74 -0.67
CA GLU A 27 -13.27 0.98 0.48
C GLU A 27 -12.13 0.29 1.23
N ILE A 28 -11.19 -0.34 0.52
CA ILE A 28 -10.02 -0.95 1.14
C ILE A 28 -9.18 0.10 1.87
N HIS A 29 -8.93 1.26 1.26
CA HIS A 29 -8.20 2.34 1.94
C HIS A 29 -8.99 2.96 3.11
N GLN A 30 -10.33 2.95 3.10
CA GLN A 30 -11.14 3.37 4.25
C GLN A 30 -10.91 2.45 5.45
N ARG A 31 -10.89 1.12 5.23
CA ARG A 31 -10.63 0.14 6.29
C ARG A 31 -9.19 0.24 6.82
N LEU A 32 -8.21 0.45 5.93
CA LEU A 32 -6.82 0.72 6.33
C LEU A 32 -6.69 2.02 7.14
N ALA A 33 -7.33 3.10 6.70
CA ALA A 33 -7.31 4.37 7.43
C ALA A 33 -7.97 4.23 8.82
N ALA A 34 -9.05 3.48 8.94
CA ALA A 34 -9.68 3.18 10.22
C ALA A 34 -8.73 2.44 11.18
N ALA A 35 -7.97 1.47 10.66
CA ALA A 35 -6.97 0.75 11.45
C ALA A 35 -5.87 1.68 11.97
N LEU A 36 -5.35 2.56 11.10
CA LEU A 36 -4.34 3.55 11.50
C LEU A 36 -4.88 4.56 12.51
N ARG A 37 -6.14 4.99 12.40
CA ARG A 37 -6.79 5.85 13.40
C ARG A 37 -6.92 5.16 14.76
N ALA A 38 -7.22 3.87 14.79
CA ALA A 38 -7.28 3.10 16.03
C ALA A 38 -5.92 3.06 16.76
N LEU A 39 -4.82 3.18 16.02
CA LEU A 39 -3.46 3.31 16.57
C LEU A 39 -3.08 4.75 16.96
N GLY A 40 -3.97 5.71 16.75
CA GLY A 40 -3.77 7.13 17.08
C GLY A 40 -3.29 8.01 15.93
N ALA A 41 -3.20 7.49 14.70
CA ALA A 41 -2.74 8.29 13.56
C ALA A 41 -3.87 9.15 13.00
N ASP A 42 -3.56 10.40 12.63
CA ASP A 42 -4.48 11.27 11.88
C ASP A 42 -4.54 10.84 10.39
N ALA A 43 -5.17 9.68 10.15
CA ALA A 43 -5.28 9.09 8.83
C ALA A 43 -6.52 9.62 8.09
N THR A 44 -6.32 10.13 6.88
CA THR A 44 -7.37 10.64 6.00
C THR A 44 -7.26 10.03 4.61
N LEU A 45 -8.29 10.19 3.78
CA LEU A 45 -8.22 9.82 2.37
C LEU A 45 -7.96 11.04 1.51
N ALA A 46 -7.04 10.90 0.56
CA ALA A 46 -6.80 11.91 -0.45
C ALA A 46 -8.08 12.15 -1.27
N PRO A 47 -8.41 13.41 -1.61
CA PRO A 47 -9.58 13.73 -2.41
C PRO A 47 -9.47 13.15 -3.83
N ASP A 48 -10.60 12.77 -4.42
CA ASP A 48 -10.67 12.20 -5.78
C ASP A 48 -10.09 13.12 -6.87
N ARG A 49 -10.14 14.43 -6.64
CA ARG A 49 -9.51 15.46 -7.46
C ARG A 49 -8.40 16.10 -6.67
N LEU A 50 -7.18 15.63 -6.89
CA LEU A 50 -5.99 16.37 -6.49
C LEU A 50 -5.68 17.43 -7.56
N PRO A 51 -5.25 18.65 -7.17
CA PRO A 51 -4.69 19.59 -8.12
C PRO A 51 -3.58 18.90 -8.90
N ARG A 52 -3.68 18.84 -10.24
CA ARG A 52 -2.57 18.32 -11.05
C ARG A 52 -1.36 19.21 -10.77
N PRO A 53 -0.21 18.65 -10.36
CA PRO A 53 1.04 19.38 -10.44
C PRO A 53 1.21 19.84 -11.90
N SER A 54 1.50 21.13 -12.11
CA SER A 54 1.59 21.76 -13.43
C SER A 54 2.63 21.12 -14.37
N THR A 55 3.43 20.17 -13.87
CA THR A 55 4.50 19.46 -14.57
C THR A 55 4.30 17.94 -14.68
N ALA A 56 3.12 17.40 -14.33
CA ALA A 56 2.84 15.96 -14.37
C ALA A 56 2.57 15.45 -15.81
N VAL A 57 3.62 15.38 -16.61
CA VAL A 57 3.70 14.63 -17.88
C VAL A 57 4.13 13.21 -17.52
N HIS A 58 3.20 12.24 -17.52
CA HIS A 58 3.45 10.79 -17.51
C HIS A 58 4.77 10.31 -16.85
N ARG A 59 5.06 10.73 -15.61
CA ARG A 59 6.22 10.21 -14.89
C ARG A 59 5.74 9.03 -14.05
N TRP A 60 6.37 7.87 -14.22
CA TRP A 60 6.34 6.83 -13.19
C TRP A 60 6.94 7.43 -11.93
N HIS A 61 6.08 7.96 -11.07
CA HIS A 61 6.47 8.44 -9.75
C HIS A 61 6.74 7.23 -8.85
N ALA A 62 7.67 7.36 -7.92
CA ALA A 62 7.82 6.34 -6.89
C ALA A 62 6.48 6.20 -6.15
N CYS A 63 6.11 4.99 -5.73
CA CYS A 63 4.80 4.68 -5.16
C CYS A 63 4.38 5.61 -4.01
N PHE A 64 5.32 6.22 -3.28
CA PHE A 64 5.05 7.11 -2.15
C PHE A 64 5.22 8.62 -2.45
N ALA A 65 5.53 8.99 -3.69
CA ALA A 65 5.94 10.36 -4.02
C ALA A 65 4.77 11.37 -4.07
N ALA A 66 3.63 10.95 -4.62
CA ALA A 66 2.46 11.80 -4.78
C ALA A 66 1.19 10.99 -4.52
N PRO A 67 0.19 11.56 -3.80
CA PRO A 67 -1.07 10.88 -3.62
C PRO A 67 -1.85 10.80 -4.93
N SER A 68 -2.61 9.72 -5.04
CA SER A 68 -3.72 9.53 -5.96
C SER A 68 -5.02 9.63 -5.16
N GLY A 69 -6.12 9.99 -5.82
CA GLY A 69 -7.41 10.09 -5.14
C GLY A 69 -7.81 8.78 -4.48
N GLY A 70 -8.25 8.86 -3.22
CA GLY A 70 -8.64 7.69 -2.42
C GLY A 70 -7.49 6.99 -1.67
N GLU A 71 -6.25 7.47 -1.75
CA GLU A 71 -5.13 6.91 -0.97
C GLU A 71 -5.12 7.39 0.49
N VAL A 72 -4.54 6.59 1.39
CA VAL A 72 -4.39 6.98 2.80
C VAL A 72 -3.22 7.95 2.99
N LEU A 73 -3.52 9.06 3.64
CA LEU A 73 -2.59 10.09 4.08
C LEU A 73 -2.55 10.14 5.60
N VAL A 74 -1.36 10.31 6.19
CA VAL A 74 -1.19 10.63 7.62
C VAL A 74 -0.49 11.98 7.70
N HIS A 75 -1.14 12.95 8.35
CA HIS A 75 -0.69 14.36 8.35
C HIS A 75 -0.38 14.89 6.94
N GLY A 76 -1.22 14.54 5.95
CA GLY A 76 -1.06 14.96 4.55
C GLY A 76 0.05 14.26 3.76
N ARG A 77 0.79 13.31 4.37
CA ARG A 77 1.88 12.56 3.73
C ARG A 77 1.48 11.10 3.50
N LYS A 78 2.03 10.46 2.47
CA LYS A 78 1.73 9.04 2.19
C LYS A 78 2.45 8.14 3.16
N VAL A 79 1.71 7.20 3.75
CA VAL A 79 2.27 6.08 4.54
C VAL A 79 1.98 4.72 3.90
N ILE A 80 1.00 4.66 2.99
CA ILE A 80 0.61 3.44 2.27
C ILE A 80 0.87 3.61 0.77
N GLY A 81 1.48 2.60 0.16
CA GLY A 81 1.64 2.47 -1.28
C GLY A 81 0.91 1.22 -1.75
N SER A 82 -0.05 1.39 -2.66
CA SER A 82 -0.97 0.32 -3.07
C SER A 82 -0.98 0.14 -4.59
N ALA A 83 -1.11 -1.10 -5.04
CA ALA A 83 -1.35 -1.48 -6.42
C ALA A 83 -2.57 -2.40 -6.50
N GLN A 84 -3.31 -2.32 -7.61
CA GLN A 84 -4.55 -3.06 -7.80
C GLN A 84 -4.64 -3.59 -9.23
N VAL A 85 -5.14 -4.83 -9.35
CA VAL A 85 -5.41 -5.49 -10.64
C VAL A 85 -6.76 -6.20 -10.59
N ARG A 86 -7.43 -6.27 -11.74
CA ARG A 86 -8.58 -7.13 -11.98
C ARG A 86 -8.24 -8.11 -13.09
N GLN A 87 -8.52 -9.38 -12.86
CA GLN A 87 -8.33 -10.43 -13.85
C GLN A 87 -9.49 -11.42 -13.78
N GLY A 88 -10.22 -11.54 -14.89
CA GLY A 88 -11.47 -12.30 -14.91
C GLY A 88 -12.48 -11.76 -13.90
N GLY A 89 -13.03 -12.64 -13.06
CA GLY A 89 -13.96 -12.29 -11.99
C GLY A 89 -13.31 -11.91 -10.65
N ALA A 90 -11.98 -11.78 -10.58
CA ALA A 90 -11.25 -11.53 -9.34
C ALA A 90 -10.55 -10.16 -9.31
N LEU A 91 -10.51 -9.58 -8.10
CA LEU A 91 -9.76 -8.39 -7.72
C LEU A 91 -8.60 -8.82 -6.82
N LEU A 92 -7.43 -8.21 -7.04
CA LEU A 92 -6.33 -8.21 -6.07
C LEU A 92 -5.88 -6.75 -5.85
N GLN A 93 -5.92 -6.30 -4.61
CA GLN A 93 -5.18 -5.13 -4.16
C GLN A 93 -4.10 -5.58 -3.18
N HIS A 94 -2.89 -5.07 -3.33
CA HIS A 94 -1.83 -5.29 -2.36
C HIS A 94 -1.03 -4.01 -2.16
N GLY A 95 -0.24 -3.96 -1.10
CA GLY A 95 0.58 -2.80 -0.84
C GLY A 95 1.48 -2.94 0.37
N SER A 96 2.15 -1.84 0.68
CA SER A 96 3.04 -1.70 1.82
C SER A 96 2.64 -0.51 2.67
N ILE A 97 2.78 -0.68 3.99
CA ILE A 97 2.61 0.36 5.01
C ILE A 97 3.97 0.59 5.67
N LEU A 98 4.51 1.80 5.57
CA LEU A 98 5.83 2.14 6.11
C LEU A 98 5.76 2.23 7.64
N LEU A 99 6.45 1.32 8.34
CA LEU A 99 6.54 1.32 9.80
C LEU A 99 7.60 2.30 10.28
N ASP A 100 8.80 2.20 9.70
CA ASP A 100 9.97 3.00 10.08
C ASP A 100 11.00 3.07 8.94
N GLY A 101 12.17 3.63 9.22
CA GLY A 101 13.29 3.74 8.28
C GLY A 101 13.16 4.92 7.33
N SER A 102 14.12 5.03 6.40
CA SER A 102 14.14 6.08 5.39
C SER A 102 14.03 5.47 3.99
N GLN A 103 13.42 6.23 3.07
CA GLN A 103 13.45 5.89 1.65
C GLN A 103 14.76 6.35 0.99
N GLU A 104 15.79 6.74 1.77
CA GLU A 104 17.07 7.26 1.24
C GLU A 104 17.83 6.22 0.42
N ILE A 105 17.68 4.93 0.73
CA ILE A 105 18.28 3.88 -0.09
C ILE A 105 17.76 3.92 -1.53
N LEU A 106 16.53 4.38 -1.76
CA LEU A 106 16.02 4.60 -3.13
C LEU A 106 16.83 5.67 -3.86
N THR A 107 17.43 6.64 -3.17
CA THR A 107 18.35 7.60 -3.79
C THR A 107 19.59 6.90 -4.34
N ALA A 108 20.12 5.91 -3.62
CA ALA A 108 21.31 5.17 -4.01
C ALA A 108 21.06 4.10 -5.09
N VAL A 109 19.90 3.43 -5.05
CA VAL A 109 19.62 2.26 -5.92
C VAL A 109 18.70 2.57 -7.11
N SER A 110 18.01 3.71 -7.11
CA SER A 110 17.11 4.10 -8.20
C SER A 110 17.85 4.83 -9.32
N ARG A 111 17.45 4.54 -10.56
CA ARG A 111 17.85 5.34 -11.74
C ARG A 111 17.25 6.75 -11.75
N LYS A 112 16.27 7.04 -10.87
CA LYS A 112 15.62 8.34 -10.71
C LYS A 112 15.46 8.68 -9.22
N PRO A 113 16.54 9.15 -8.55
CA PRO A 113 16.59 9.37 -7.10
C PRO A 113 15.58 10.40 -6.59
N GLN A 114 15.40 11.50 -7.32
CA GLN A 114 14.65 12.70 -6.90
C GLN A 114 13.14 12.50 -6.75
N ALA A 115 12.58 11.37 -7.21
CA ALA A 115 11.17 11.07 -7.08
C ALA A 115 10.84 10.29 -5.80
N ALA A 116 11.82 9.95 -4.95
CA ALA A 116 11.64 8.98 -3.87
C ALA A 116 11.40 9.58 -2.47
N SER A 117 11.82 10.83 -2.19
CA SER A 117 11.95 11.34 -0.82
C SER A 117 10.82 12.26 -0.32
N ASP A 118 10.20 13.06 -1.19
CA ASP A 118 9.58 14.31 -0.69
C ASP A 118 8.13 14.19 -0.21
N GLY A 119 7.48 13.03 -0.36
CA GLY A 119 6.04 12.85 -0.09
C GLY A 119 5.68 11.80 0.97
N ALA A 120 6.65 11.02 1.46
CA ALA A 120 6.41 9.87 2.32
C ALA A 120 6.57 10.20 3.81
N THR A 121 5.89 9.44 4.67
CA THR A 121 6.14 9.36 6.11
C THR A 121 6.08 7.90 6.55
N THR A 122 6.64 7.61 7.72
CA THR A 122 6.47 6.32 8.41
C THR A 122 5.43 6.46 9.52
N LEU A 123 4.86 5.34 9.97
CA LEU A 123 3.96 5.33 11.13
C LEU A 123 4.68 5.71 12.40
N SER A 124 5.92 5.26 12.59
CA SER A 124 6.71 5.60 13.79
C SER A 124 6.97 7.11 13.88
N ALA A 125 7.32 7.74 12.75
CA ALA A 125 7.50 9.19 12.68
C ALA A 125 6.18 9.96 12.87
N ALA A 126 5.07 9.45 12.36
CA ALA A 126 3.76 10.09 12.50
C ALA A 126 3.21 10.01 13.92
N LEU A 127 3.41 8.88 14.61
CA LEU A 127 2.92 8.66 15.98
C LEU A 127 3.89 9.12 17.05
N GLY A 128 5.14 9.45 16.69
CA GLY A 128 6.18 9.86 17.64
C GLY A 128 6.63 8.73 18.58
N ARG A 129 6.39 7.47 18.21
CA ARG A 129 6.77 6.27 18.98
C ARG A 129 7.11 5.12 18.04
N PRO A 130 7.90 4.12 18.46
CA PRO A 130 8.06 2.88 17.72
C PRO A 130 6.70 2.20 17.48
N VAL A 131 6.51 1.67 16.28
CA VAL A 131 5.31 0.91 15.86
C VAL A 131 5.76 -0.43 15.29
N THR A 132 5.21 -1.51 15.84
CA THR A 132 5.56 -2.88 15.45
C THR A 132 4.68 -3.40 14.31
N PHE A 133 5.15 -4.47 13.66
CA PHE A 133 4.38 -5.20 12.67
C PHE A 133 3.05 -5.71 13.25
N ASP A 134 3.11 -6.36 14.43
CA ASP A 134 1.95 -7.01 15.05
C ASP A 134 0.88 -5.97 15.44
N GLU A 135 1.26 -4.83 16.01
CA GLU A 135 0.31 -3.75 16.32
C GLU A 135 -0.49 -3.29 15.09
N VAL A 136 0.18 -3.16 13.94
CA VAL A 136 -0.46 -2.72 12.69
C VAL A 136 -1.27 -3.84 12.07
N ALA A 137 -0.76 -5.06 12.07
CA ALA A 137 -1.47 -6.23 11.56
C ALA A 137 -2.75 -6.50 12.36
N ASP A 138 -2.69 -6.44 13.68
CA ASP A 138 -3.83 -6.62 14.58
C ASP A 138 -4.88 -5.52 14.40
N ALA A 139 -4.45 -4.26 14.27
CA ALA A 139 -5.36 -3.15 14.01
C ALA A 139 -6.07 -3.28 12.66
N ILE A 140 -5.38 -3.78 11.62
CA ILE A 140 -5.97 -4.08 10.31
C ILE A 140 -6.96 -5.23 10.45
N VAL A 141 -6.58 -6.33 11.06
CA VAL A 141 -7.47 -7.47 11.31
C VAL A 141 -8.76 -7.03 12.00
N ALA A 142 -8.65 -6.19 13.03
CA ALA A 142 -9.79 -5.71 13.80
C ALA A 142 -10.80 -4.89 12.98
N THR A 143 -10.37 -4.15 11.94
CA THR A 143 -11.29 -3.34 11.12
C THR A 143 -12.00 -4.11 10.01
N TRP A 144 -11.57 -5.34 9.72
CA TRP A 144 -12.30 -6.23 8.81
C TRP A 144 -13.30 -7.11 9.54
N GLY A 145 -13.14 -7.35 10.83
CA GLY A 145 -14.10 -8.11 11.65
C GLY A 145 -14.40 -9.49 11.06
N ASP A 146 -15.67 -9.88 11.09
CA ASP A 146 -16.14 -11.19 10.59
C ASP A 146 -16.10 -11.32 9.04
N ASP A 147 -15.96 -10.20 8.31
CA ASP A 147 -15.76 -10.23 6.85
C ASP A 147 -14.39 -10.81 6.47
N ALA A 148 -13.41 -10.71 7.39
CA ALA A 148 -12.15 -11.42 7.27
C ALA A 148 -12.36 -12.86 7.74
N THR A 149 -12.39 -13.80 6.78
CA THR A 149 -12.38 -15.20 7.16
C THR A 149 -10.99 -15.56 7.70
N PHE A 150 -10.86 -15.65 9.03
CA PHE A 150 -9.73 -16.32 9.71
C PHE A 150 -9.82 -17.82 9.54
N THR A 151 -9.96 -18.27 8.30
CA THR A 151 -9.65 -19.66 8.02
C THR A 151 -8.15 -19.78 8.16
N ALA A 152 -7.66 -20.85 8.77
CA ALA A 152 -6.32 -21.33 8.45
C ALA A 152 -6.30 -21.51 6.93
N LEU A 153 -5.89 -20.45 6.20
CA LEU A 153 -5.77 -20.49 4.76
C LEU A 153 -4.86 -21.67 4.55
N HIS A 154 -5.39 -22.74 3.95
CA HIS A 154 -4.52 -23.68 3.30
C HIS A 154 -3.66 -22.80 2.41
N ARG A 155 -2.38 -22.67 2.77
CA ARG A 155 -1.36 -21.98 1.99
C ARG A 155 -0.74 -23.09 1.16
N PRO A 156 -1.41 -23.58 0.09
CA PRO A 156 -0.72 -24.50 -0.79
C PRO A 156 0.55 -23.76 -1.22
N PRO A 157 1.73 -24.41 -1.18
CA PRO A 157 2.91 -23.81 -1.78
C PRO A 157 2.52 -23.38 -3.20
N PRO A 158 2.97 -22.20 -3.65
CA PRO A 158 2.66 -21.78 -5.01
C PRO A 158 3.06 -22.92 -5.95
N PRO A 159 2.22 -23.28 -6.93
CA PRO A 159 2.44 -24.45 -7.77
C PRO A 159 3.79 -24.39 -8.50
N SER A 160 4.35 -23.18 -8.64
CA SER A 160 5.75 -22.96 -8.94
C SER A 160 6.17 -21.54 -8.55
N THR A 161 7.40 -21.38 -8.03
CA THR A 161 8.09 -20.09 -7.94
C THR A 161 9.05 -19.86 -9.10
N ALA A 162 9.22 -20.83 -10.00
CA ALA A 162 10.26 -20.81 -11.05
C ALA A 162 10.17 -19.56 -11.92
N ARG A 163 8.95 -19.10 -12.22
CA ARG A 163 8.73 -17.84 -12.93
C ARG A 163 9.30 -16.64 -12.17
N PHE A 164 9.10 -16.54 -10.85
CA PHE A 164 9.59 -15.42 -10.04
C PHE A 164 11.10 -15.49 -9.78
N SER A 165 11.70 -16.67 -9.91
CA SER A 165 13.15 -16.87 -9.83
C SER A 165 13.88 -16.68 -11.17
N ASP A 166 13.16 -16.62 -12.29
CA ASP A 166 13.73 -16.46 -13.63
C ASP A 166 14.18 -14.99 -13.83
N PRO A 167 15.48 -14.73 -14.11
CA PRO A 167 15.95 -13.39 -14.46
C PRO A 167 15.23 -12.78 -15.67
N ALA A 168 14.82 -13.59 -16.64
CA ALA A 168 14.08 -13.09 -17.81
C ALA A 168 12.69 -12.57 -17.44
N TRP A 169 12.10 -13.08 -16.35
CA TRP A 169 10.89 -12.52 -15.76
C TRP A 169 11.19 -11.24 -14.97
N THR A 170 12.16 -11.29 -14.05
CA THR A 170 12.50 -10.16 -13.16
C THR A 170 12.99 -8.92 -13.91
N TRP A 171 13.77 -9.11 -14.98
CA TRP A 171 14.35 -8.01 -15.76
C TRP A 171 13.52 -7.63 -16.99
N ARG A 172 12.32 -8.21 -17.15
CA ARG A 172 11.41 -7.87 -18.24
C ARG A 172 10.99 -6.40 -18.11
N ARG A 173 11.20 -5.62 -19.17
CA ARG A 173 10.78 -4.21 -19.25
C ARG A 173 9.57 -4.04 -20.14
#